data_AF-A0A8S8Y6S1-F1
#
_entry.id   AF-A0A8S8Y6S1-F1
#
_cell.length_a   1.000
_cell.length_b   1.000
_cell.length_c   1.000
_cell.angle_alpha   90.00
_cell.angle_beta   90.00
_cell.angle_gamma   90.00
#
_symmetry.space_group_name_H-M   'P 1'
#
loop_
_entity.id
_entity.type
_entity.pdbx_description
1 polymer ?
#
loop_
_entity_poly.entity_id
_entity_poly.type
_entity_poly.pdbx_seq_one_letter_code
_entity_poly.pdbx_strand_id
1 'polypeptide(L)'
;MYVMYTSRIIRPTPAFNKILSGLVISIMFLYLTSFVLGLFTPYDVPFLHSSGPIGIGVTAVILVVAALTLISDFGFIESGTRYGAPKNMEWYAAFGILISVVWIYIETLRLLSKLNAYRD
;
A
#
# COMPACT_ATOMS: atom_id res chain seq x y z
N MET A 1 -0.06 9.83 27.37
CA MET A 1 0.08 10.95 26.41
C MET A 1 1.53 11.29 26.03
N TYR A 2 2.55 11.14 26.88
CA TYR A 2 3.95 11.41 26.50
C TYR A 2 4.61 10.29 25.65
N VAL A 3 4.22 9.04 25.85
CA VAL A 3 4.79 7.87 25.14
C VAL A 3 4.43 7.85 23.64
N MET A 4 3.27 8.39 23.27
CA MET A 4 2.80 8.47 21.88
C MET A 4 3.49 9.57 21.05
N TYR A 5 4.14 10.56 21.69
CA TYR A 5 4.80 11.67 20.97
C TYR A 5 6.27 11.37 20.64
N THR A 6 6.89 10.40 21.32
CA THR A 6 8.30 10.01 21.14
C THR A 6 8.46 8.67 20.43
N SER A 7 7.37 7.99 20.07
CA SER A 7 7.41 6.73 19.34
C SER A 7 7.80 6.92 17.86
N ARG A 8 9.04 7.37 17.62
CA ARG A 8 9.87 7.10 16.43
C ARG A 8 10.23 5.60 16.36
N ILE A 9 9.26 4.72 16.62
CA ILE A 9 9.51 3.28 16.83
C ILE A 9 9.83 2.57 15.51
N ILE A 10 9.32 3.07 14.38
CA ILE A 10 9.62 2.47 13.08
C ILE A 10 10.44 3.49 12.30
N ARG A 11 11.76 3.40 12.45
CA ARG A 11 12.67 3.99 11.47
C ARG A 11 12.66 3.05 10.26
N PRO A 12 12.32 3.52 9.05
CA PRO A 12 12.50 2.73 7.85
C PRO A 12 13.99 2.42 7.70
N THR A 13 14.36 1.21 8.08
CA THR A 13 15.71 0.71 7.84
C THR A 13 15.88 0.47 6.34
N PRO A 14 17.11 0.54 5.80
CA PRO A 14 17.34 0.26 4.39
C PRO A 14 16.80 -1.10 3.94
N ALA A 15 16.86 -2.10 4.84
CA ALA A 15 16.31 -3.43 4.61
C ALA A 15 14.77 -3.44 4.55
N PHE A 16 14.10 -2.70 5.44
CA PHE A 16 12.64 -2.57 5.42
C PHE A 16 12.15 -1.96 4.10
N ASN A 17 12.73 -0.84 3.67
CA ASN A 17 12.35 -0.18 2.41
C ASN A 17 12.63 -1.06 1.18
N LYS A 18 13.70 -1.86 1.21
CA LYS A 18 14.02 -2.80 0.12
C LYS A 18 12.99 -3.92 0.01
N ILE A 19 12.56 -4.51 1.13
CA ILE A 19 11.53 -5.55 1.13
C ILE A 19 10.19 -4.95 0.72
N LEU A 20 9.84 -3.80 1.29
CA LEU A 20 8.57 -3.14 1.04
C LEU A 20 8.41 -2.68 -0.41
N SER A 21 9.44 -2.08 -1.00
CA SER A 21 9.42 -1.73 -2.43
C SER A 21 9.24 -2.96 -3.31
N GLY A 22 9.88 -4.08 -2.98
CA GLY A 22 9.65 -5.36 -3.66
C GLY A 22 8.20 -5.84 -3.56
N LEU A 23 7.58 -5.74 -2.39
CA LEU A 23 6.17 -6.08 -2.18
C LEU A 23 5.24 -5.16 -2.98
N VAL A 24 5.47 -3.85 -2.95
CA VAL A 24 4.68 -2.86 -3.71
C VAL A 24 4.76 -3.13 -5.21
N ILE A 25 5.97 -3.39 -5.74
CA ILE A 25 6.17 -3.72 -7.15
C ILE A 25 5.45 -5.03 -7.51
N SER A 26 5.55 -6.05 -6.65
CA SER A 26 4.87 -7.33 -6.88
C SER A 26 3.34 -7.17 -6.91
N ILE A 27 2.76 -6.41 -5.97
CA ILE A 27 1.32 -6.14 -5.94
C ILE A 27 0.88 -5.33 -7.16
N MET A 28 1.64 -4.31 -7.54
CA MET A 28 1.36 -3.55 -8.77
C MET A 28 1.39 -4.45 -10.01
N PHE A 29 2.32 -5.38 -10.08
CA PHE A 29 2.42 -6.33 -11.19
C PHE A 29 1.22 -7.31 -11.23
N LEU A 30 0.73 -7.75 -10.07
CA LEU A 30 -0.49 -8.54 -9.96
C LEU A 30 -1.70 -7.77 -10.49
N TYR A 31 -1.84 -6.49 -10.11
CA TYR A 31 -2.92 -5.65 -10.61
C TYR A 31 -2.82 -5.39 -12.11
N LEU A 32 -1.61 -5.15 -12.63
CA LEU A 32 -1.37 -4.97 -14.05
C LEU A 32 -1.73 -6.23 -14.85
N THR A 33 -1.30 -7.40 -14.37
CA THR A 33 -1.61 -8.69 -15.00
C THR A 33 -3.11 -8.96 -14.97
N SER A 34 -3.80 -8.65 -13.87
CA SER A 34 -5.26 -8.74 -13.79
C SER A 34 -5.96 -7.80 -14.76
N PHE A 35 -5.45 -6.58 -14.94
CA PHE A 35 -5.99 -5.63 -15.90
C PHE A 35 -5.82 -6.09 -17.35
N VAL A 36 -4.62 -6.56 -17.71
CA VAL A 36 -4.33 -7.08 -19.06
C VAL A 36 -5.17 -8.31 -19.36
N LEU A 37 -5.26 -9.27 -18.44
CA LEU A 37 -6.07 -10.47 -18.65
C LEU A 37 -7.56 -10.14 -18.80
N GLY A 38 -8.09 -9.19 -18.03
CA GLY A 38 -9.48 -8.73 -18.16
C GLY A 38 -9.80 -8.02 -19.48
N LEU A 39 -8.79 -7.47 -20.18
CA LEU A 39 -8.98 -6.86 -21.50
C LEU A 39 -8.98 -7.88 -22.65
N PHE A 40 -8.22 -8.96 -22.53
CA PHE A 40 -7.99 -9.93 -23.62
C PHE A 40 -8.73 -11.26 -23.44
N THR A 41 -9.18 -11.59 -22.22
CA THR A 41 -9.82 -12.87 -21.93
C THR A 41 -11.07 -12.68 -21.05
N PRO A 42 -12.13 -13.48 -21.23
CA PRO A 42 -13.25 -13.57 -20.28
C PRO A 42 -12.89 -14.23 -18.94
N TYR A 43 -11.64 -14.68 -18.78
CA TYR A 43 -11.16 -15.34 -17.57
C TYR A 43 -10.64 -14.31 -16.58
N ASP A 44 -11.39 -14.11 -15.49
CA ASP A 44 -10.91 -13.33 -14.35
C ASP A 44 -9.78 -14.06 -13.62
N VAL A 45 -8.76 -13.31 -13.20
CA VAL A 45 -7.67 -13.85 -12.39
C VAL A 45 -8.24 -14.46 -11.09
N PRO A 46 -8.05 -15.76 -10.84
CA PRO A 46 -8.45 -16.38 -9.58
C PRO A 46 -7.80 -15.65 -8.40
N PHE A 47 -8.50 -15.53 -7.27
CA PHE A 47 -8.06 -14.89 -6.01
C PHE A 47 -8.24 -13.37 -5.90
N LEU A 48 -8.24 -12.60 -6.99
CA LEU A 48 -8.51 -11.15 -6.91
C LEU A 48 -10.01 -10.83 -6.89
N HIS A 49 -10.79 -11.52 -7.72
CA HIS A 49 -12.24 -11.34 -7.87
C HIS A 49 -13.08 -12.44 -7.21
N SER A 50 -12.47 -13.49 -6.67
CA SER A 50 -13.22 -14.50 -5.92
C SER A 50 -13.56 -14.00 -4.52
N SER A 51 -14.86 -14.00 -4.18
CA SER A 51 -15.42 -13.70 -2.86
C SER A 51 -15.12 -14.78 -1.80
N GLY A 52 -14.17 -15.68 -2.07
CA GLY A 52 -13.80 -16.75 -1.16
C GLY A 52 -12.97 -16.24 0.03
N PRO A 53 -12.86 -17.02 1.12
CA PRO A 53 -12.07 -16.68 2.30
C PRO A 53 -10.61 -16.30 1.99
N ILE A 54 -10.04 -16.91 0.94
CA ILE A 54 -8.69 -16.63 0.44
C ILE A 54 -8.59 -15.21 -0.16
N GLY A 55 -9.62 -14.76 -0.88
CA GLY A 55 -9.65 -13.42 -1.48
C GLY A 55 -9.74 -12.31 -0.44
N ILE A 56 -10.40 -12.56 0.70
CA ILE A 56 -10.43 -11.65 1.86
C ILE A 56 -9.04 -11.59 2.50
N GLY A 57 -8.43 -12.75 2.75
CA GLY A 57 -7.09 -12.84 3.34
C GLY A 57 -6.03 -12.12 2.51
N VAL A 58 -6.02 -12.30 1.18
CA VAL A 58 -5.08 -11.62 0.29
C VAL A 58 -5.29 -10.10 0.31
N THR A 59 -6.53 -9.61 0.23
CA THR A 59 -6.83 -8.18 0.31
C THR A 59 -6.43 -7.58 1.67
N ALA A 60 -6.59 -8.33 2.76
CA ALA A 60 -6.13 -7.90 4.08
C ALA A 60 -4.59 -7.79 4.15
N VAL A 61 -3.86 -8.74 3.57
CA VAL A 61 -2.39 -8.68 3.48
C VAL A 61 -1.95 -7.46 2.65
N ILE A 62 -2.59 -7.21 1.51
CA ILE A 62 -2.28 -6.04 0.67
C ILE A 62 -2.54 -4.74 1.44
N LEU A 63 -3.64 -4.66 2.20
CA LEU A 63 -3.95 -3.51 3.04
C LEU A 63 -2.86 -3.25 4.10
N VAL A 64 -2.35 -4.31 4.73
CA VAL A 64 -1.24 -4.20 5.69
C VAL A 64 0.01 -3.69 4.99
N VAL A 65 0.35 -4.22 3.80
CA VAL A 65 1.50 -3.74 3.01
C VAL A 65 1.32 -2.27 2.63
N ALA A 66 0.14 -1.85 2.19
CA ALA A 66 -0.16 -0.46 1.86
C ALA A 66 0.03 0.48 3.07
N ALA A 67 -0.41 0.06 4.26
CA ALA A 67 -0.19 0.80 5.49
C ALA A 67 1.31 0.89 5.87
N LEU A 68 2.09 -0.15 5.60
CA LEU A 68 3.55 -0.13 5.78
C LEU A 68 4.24 0.84 4.81
N THR A 69 3.76 0.98 3.58
CA THR A 69 4.26 1.95 2.58
C THR A 69 4.21 3.38 3.12
N LEU A 70 3.14 3.74 3.80
CA LEU A 70 2.97 5.07 4.41
C LEU A 70 4.03 5.38 5.48
N ILE A 71 4.49 4.37 6.22
CA ILE A 71 5.60 4.52 7.19
C ILE A 71 6.92 4.78 6.46
N SER A 72 7.17 4.09 5.34
CA SER A 72 8.33 4.35 4.49
C SER A 72 8.30 5.76 3.89
N ASP A 73 7.13 6.22 3.43
CA ASP A 73 6.95 7.56 2.86
C ASP A 73 7.28 8.66 3.88
N PHE A 74 6.84 8.52 5.14
CA PHE A 74 7.19 9.47 6.20
C PHE A 74 8.68 9.49 6.52
N GLY A 75 9.35 8.32 6.54
CA GLY A 75 10.78 8.31 6.78
C GLY A 75 11.60 8.83 5.60
N PHE A 76 11.12 8.69 4.36
CA PHE A 76 11.70 9.37 3.21
C PHE A 76 11.66 10.89 3.40
N ILE A 77 10.54 11.44 3.87
CA ILE A 77 10.39 12.88 4.14
C ILE A 77 11.26 13.35 5.31
N GLU A 78 11.33 12.60 6.42
CA GLU A 78 12.19 12.94 7.56
C GLU A 78 13.67 12.93 7.13
N SER A 79 14.06 12.00 6.25
CA SER A 79 15.41 12.00 5.68
C SER A 79 15.65 13.18 4.73
N GLY A 80 14.71 13.49 3.83
CA GLY A 80 14.83 14.59 2.87
C GLY A 80 14.95 15.96 3.54
N THR A 81 14.15 16.20 4.59
CA THR A 81 14.23 17.43 5.38
C THR A 81 15.55 17.53 6.15
N ARG A 82 16.07 16.41 6.68
CA ARG A 82 17.35 16.36 7.41
C ARG A 82 18.57 16.61 6.54
N TYR A 83 18.53 16.20 5.27
CA TYR A 83 19.61 16.44 4.30
C TYR A 83 19.49 17.78 3.57
N GLY A 84 18.52 18.63 3.94
CA GLY A 84 18.34 19.95 3.32
C GLY A 84 17.86 19.87 1.88
N ALA A 85 16.99 18.90 1.56
CA ALA A 85 16.43 18.74 0.22
C ALA A 85 15.78 20.05 -0.27
N PRO A 86 15.92 20.39 -1.56
CA PRO A 86 15.44 21.65 -2.09
C PRO A 86 13.91 21.74 -2.00
N LYS A 87 13.36 22.94 -1.78
CA LYS A 87 11.92 23.20 -1.51
C LYS A 87 10.95 22.57 -2.52
N ASN A 88 11.40 22.40 -3.75
CA ASN A 88 10.66 21.72 -4.82
C ASN A 88 10.56 20.19 -4.65
N MET A 89 11.26 19.54 -3.70
CA MET A 89 11.01 18.13 -3.38
C MET A 89 9.84 17.95 -2.40
N GLU A 90 9.46 18.98 -1.65
CA GLU A 90 8.36 18.90 -0.67
C GLU A 90 7.03 18.54 -1.34
N TRP A 91 6.74 19.12 -2.50
CA TRP A 91 5.50 18.85 -3.22
C TRP A 91 5.45 17.42 -3.78
N TYR A 92 6.57 16.91 -4.31
CA TYR A 92 6.67 15.52 -4.77
C TYR A 92 6.47 14.54 -3.62
N ALA A 93 7.05 14.82 -2.46
CA ALA A 93 6.92 13.98 -1.29
C ALA A 93 5.51 13.99 -0.71
N ALA A 94 4.86 15.17 -0.67
CA ALA A 94 3.45 15.29 -0.28
C ALA A 94 2.51 14.56 -1.25
N PHE A 95 2.78 14.62 -2.56
CA PHE A 95 2.02 13.89 -3.57
C PHE A 95 2.17 12.37 -3.41
N GLY A 96 3.39 11.89 -3.10
CA GLY A 96 3.63 10.48 -2.78
C GLY A 96 2.77 9.98 -1.62
N ILE A 97 2.72 10.72 -0.51
CA ILE A 97 1.83 10.38 0.62
C ILE A 97 0.38 10.33 0.18
N LEU A 98 -0.07 11.32 -0.62
CA LEU A 98 -1.46 11.37 -1.08
C LEU A 98 -1.85 10.12 -1.86
N ILE A 99 -0.98 9.65 -2.77
CA ILE A 99 -1.21 8.40 -3.50
C ILE A 99 -1.30 7.21 -2.55
N SER A 100 -0.38 7.09 -1.59
CA SER A 100 -0.38 6.00 -0.62
C SER A 100 -1.65 5.99 0.24
N VAL A 101 -2.13 7.16 0.67
CA VAL A 101 -3.39 7.28 1.42
C VAL A 101 -4.59 6.88 0.57
N VAL A 102 -4.67 7.34 -0.68
CA VAL A 102 -5.74 6.95 -1.61
C VAL A 102 -5.71 5.45 -1.87
N TRP A 103 -4.53 4.84 -2.00
CA TRP A 103 -4.41 3.41 -2.19
C TRP A 103 -4.95 2.63 -0.98
N ILE A 104 -4.57 3.01 0.25
CA ILE A 104 -5.11 2.40 1.47
C ILE A 104 -6.63 2.53 1.54
N TYR A 105 -7.16 3.69 1.15
CA TYR A 105 -8.61 3.93 1.13
C TYR A 105 -9.32 2.95 0.19
N ILE A 106 -8.84 2.80 -1.05
CA ILE A 106 -9.43 1.89 -2.03
C ILE A 106 -9.35 0.44 -1.54
N GLU A 107 -8.21 0.03 -0.97
CA GLU A 107 -8.04 -1.35 -0.48
C GLU A 107 -8.94 -1.64 0.73
N THR A 108 -9.17 -0.65 1.60
CA THR A 108 -10.12 -0.76 2.72
C THR A 108 -11.55 -0.95 2.22
N LEU A 109 -11.97 -0.16 1.23
CA LEU A 109 -13.28 -0.33 0.59
C LEU A 109 -13.42 -1.69 -0.07
N ARG A 110 -12.37 -2.18 -0.74
CA ARG A 110 -12.34 -3.50 -1.35
C ARG A 110 -12.48 -4.61 -0.30
N LEU A 111 -11.80 -4.49 0.83
CA LEU A 111 -11.92 -5.44 1.95
C LEU A 111 -13.35 -5.46 2.50
N LEU A 112 -13.93 -4.28 2.75
CA LEU A 112 -15.31 -4.15 3.23
C LEU A 112 -16.31 -4.76 2.23
N SER A 113 -16.12 -4.50 0.94
CA SER A 113 -16.96 -5.05 -0.13
C SER A 113 -16.93 -6.58 -0.14
N LYS A 114 -15.73 -7.18 -0.06
CA LYS A 114 -15.58 -8.65 0.03
C LYS A 114 -16.17 -9.23 1.31
N LEU A 115 -16.04 -8.54 2.44
CA LEU A 115 -16.61 -8.97 3.72
C LEU A 115 -18.14 -8.96 3.70
N ASN A 116 -18.75 -7.93 3.09
CA ASN A 116 -20.20 -7.89 2.88
C ASN A 116 -20.66 -8.99 1.92
N ALA A 117 -19.98 -9.16 0.78
CA ALA A 117 -20.32 -10.18 -0.21
C ALA A 117 -20.13 -11.62 0.27
N TYR A 118 -19.36 -11.85 1.35
CA TYR A 118 -19.25 -13.15 2.01
C TYR A 118 -20.38 -13.41 3.02
N ARG A 119 -21.07 -12.36 3.46
CA ARG A 119 -22.16 -12.45 4.44
C ARG A 119 -23.52 -12.73 3.80
N ASP A 120 -23.68 -12.43 2.52
CA ASP A 120 -24.83 -12.76 1.67
C ASP A 120 -24.60 -14.07 0.89
#